data_AF-A0A944TQI1-F1
#
_entry.id   AF-A0A944TQI1-F1
#
_cell.length_a   1.000
_cell.length_b   1.000
_cell.length_c   1.000
_cell.angle_alpha   90.00
_cell.angle_beta   90.00
_cell.angle_gamma   90.00
#
_symmetry.space_group_name_H-M   'P 1'
#
loop_
_entity.id
_entity.type
_entity.pdbx_description
1 polymer ?
#
loop_
_entity_poly.entity_id
_entity_poly.type
_entity_poly.pdbx_seq_one_letter_code
_entity_poly.pdbx_strand_id
1 'polypeptide(L)'
;MADKTLAKYITACSLTFKAFNYSVVPIKSKSTLWNFTCANPKGDKHYCVYCVPALVKAANLLKVAIKKLPKAHRLVVVTHEHSDKDLEVAAKIGYTLITLQCLKDYGTKMLEIREKEAAGNAGVATTEAAVDDGMGAAKSEDTRTKLF
;
A
#
# COMPACT_ATOMS: atom_id res chain seq x y z
N MET A 1 30.93 8.90 2.50
CA MET A 1 30.03 9.63 3.43
C MET A 1 28.55 9.62 2.97
N ALA A 2 28.06 8.58 2.27
CA ALA A 2 26.67 8.54 1.78
C ALA A 2 25.69 7.83 2.75
N ASP A 3 26.20 6.96 3.64
CA ASP A 3 25.37 6.11 4.50
C ASP A 3 24.58 6.85 5.58
N LYS A 4 25.09 7.96 6.13
CA LYS A 4 24.41 8.67 7.24
C LYS A 4 23.08 9.28 6.81
N THR A 5 22.97 9.77 5.59
CA THR A 5 21.73 10.34 5.06
C THR A 5 20.71 9.23 4.81
N LEU A 6 21.14 8.13 4.19
CA LEU A 6 20.25 6.99 3.93
C LEU A 6 19.74 6.36 5.24
N ALA A 7 20.60 6.20 6.26
CA ALA A 7 20.20 5.69 7.57
C ALA A 7 19.13 6.57 8.23
N LYS A 8 19.27 7.90 8.18
CA LYS A 8 18.24 8.83 8.69
C LYS A 8 16.92 8.68 7.94
N TYR A 9 16.97 8.49 6.62
CA TYR A 9 15.77 8.25 5.81
C TYR A 9 15.08 6.94 6.18
N ILE A 10 15.84 5.86 6.30
CA ILE A 10 15.32 4.55 6.70
C ILE A 10 14.69 4.66 8.09
N THR A 11 15.36 5.29 9.06
CA THR A 11 14.83 5.49 10.40
C THR A 11 13.52 6.29 10.37
N ALA A 12 13.49 7.43 9.68
CA ALA A 12 12.28 8.24 9.56
C ALA A 12 11.12 7.46 8.93
N CYS A 13 11.37 6.76 7.82
CA CYS A 13 10.33 5.97 7.16
C CYS A 13 9.85 4.82 8.06
N SER A 14 10.78 4.08 8.68
CA SER A 14 10.45 2.96 9.56
C SER A 14 9.63 3.40 10.78
N LEU A 15 9.91 4.59 11.33
CA LEU A 15 9.16 5.16 12.45
C LEU A 15 7.73 5.48 12.03
N THR A 16 7.56 6.09 10.85
CA THR A 16 6.24 6.36 10.28
C THR A 16 5.45 5.06 10.12
N PHE A 17 6.00 4.04 9.44
CA PHE A 17 5.32 2.74 9.29
C PHE A 17 5.01 2.04 10.63
N LYS A 18 5.87 2.17 11.65
CA LYS A 18 5.60 1.64 12.99
C LYS A 18 4.43 2.36 13.68
N ALA A 19 4.31 3.68 13.52
CA ALA A 19 3.17 4.44 14.04
C ALA A 19 1.82 3.95 13.46
N PHE A 20 1.87 3.37 12.26
CA PHE A 20 0.74 2.74 11.58
C PHE A 20 0.46 1.29 12.01
N ASN A 21 1.08 0.78 13.08
CA ASN A 21 1.01 -0.63 13.49
C ASN A 21 1.48 -1.63 12.42
N TYR A 22 2.25 -1.20 11.42
CA TYR A 22 2.88 -2.16 10.51
C TYR A 22 4.09 -2.80 11.20
N SER A 23 4.24 -4.11 11.00
CA SER A 23 5.44 -4.83 11.41
C SER A 23 6.55 -4.48 10.43
N VAL A 24 7.51 -3.67 10.89
CA VAL A 24 8.66 -3.24 10.08
C VAL A 24 9.85 -4.15 10.38
N VAL A 25 10.28 -4.90 9.38
CA VAL A 25 11.46 -5.77 9.42
C VAL A 25 12.59 -5.12 8.61
N PRO A 26 13.57 -4.48 9.26
CA PRO A 26 14.72 -3.90 8.57
C PRO A 26 15.65 -5.01 8.08
N ILE A 27 16.09 -4.91 6.82
CA ILE A 27 17.02 -5.87 6.25
C ILE A 27 18.44 -5.34 6.42
N LYS A 28 19.22 -6.01 7.26
CA LYS A 28 20.63 -5.64 7.53
C LYS A 28 21.59 -6.02 6.40
N SER A 29 21.14 -6.83 5.44
CA SER A 29 21.99 -7.30 4.33
C SER A 29 22.05 -6.28 3.19
N LYS A 30 23.26 -5.89 2.80
CA LYS A 30 23.54 -5.05 1.61
C LYS A 30 23.25 -5.75 0.27
N SER A 31 22.92 -7.05 0.29
CA SER A 31 22.67 -7.85 -0.91
C SER A 31 21.26 -7.69 -1.47
N THR A 32 20.35 -7.12 -0.68
CA THR A 32 18.93 -6.96 -1.02
C THR A 32 18.65 -5.60 -1.64
N LEU A 33 17.81 -5.58 -2.67
CA LEU A 33 17.49 -4.37 -3.46
C LEU A 33 16.52 -3.41 -2.74
N TRP A 34 16.11 -3.71 -1.50
CA TRP A 34 15.23 -2.91 -0.65
C TRP A 34 15.78 -2.85 0.78
N ASN A 35 15.44 -1.80 1.53
CA ASN A 35 16.03 -1.54 2.85
C ASN A 35 15.25 -2.19 3.99
N PHE A 36 13.92 -2.23 3.89
CA PHE A 36 13.06 -2.85 4.89
C PHE A 36 11.76 -3.32 4.26
N THR A 37 11.09 -4.25 4.95
CA THR A 37 9.77 -4.73 4.57
C THR A 37 8.77 -4.40 5.67
N CYS A 38 7.59 -3.93 5.27
CA CYS A 38 6.47 -3.68 6.16
C CYS A 38 5.38 -4.71 5.87
N ALA A 39 4.91 -5.39 6.91
CA ALA A 39 3.76 -6.28 6.83
C ALA A 39 2.62 -5.73 7.70
N ASN A 40 1.40 -5.73 7.17
CA ASN A 40 0.23 -5.46 7.99
C ASN A 40 0.03 -6.64 8.96
N PRO A 41 -0.23 -6.41 10.26
CA PRO A 41 -0.56 -7.48 11.22
C PRO A 41 -1.75 -8.35 10.80
N LYS A 42 -2.65 -7.87 9.92
CA LYS A 42 -3.73 -8.67 9.32
C LYS A 42 -3.27 -9.61 8.19
N GLY A 43 -1.98 -9.63 7.83
CA GLY A 43 -1.38 -10.57 6.87
C GLY A 43 -1.63 -10.29 5.38
N ASP A 44 -2.57 -9.42 5.05
CA ASP A 44 -3.06 -9.28 3.67
C ASP A 44 -2.14 -8.51 2.71
N LYS A 45 -1.28 -7.61 3.24
CA LYS A 45 -0.49 -6.69 2.41
C LYS A 45 0.94 -6.57 2.90
N HIS A 46 1.87 -6.93 2.03
CA HIS A 46 3.31 -6.79 2.23
C HIS A 46 3.89 -5.71 1.32
N TYR A 47 4.66 -4.81 1.92
CA TYR A 47 5.31 -3.70 1.23
C TYR A 47 6.82 -3.83 1.40
N CYS A 48 7.56 -3.78 0.30
CA CYS A 48 9.00 -3.67 0.30
C CYS A 48 9.37 -2.21 0.07
N VAL A 49 10.13 -1.60 0.97
CA VAL A 49 10.47 -0.19 0.91
C VAL A 49 11.93 0.02 0.55
N TYR A 50 12.17 0.83 -0.48
CA TYR A 50 13.49 1.19 -0.95
C TYR A 50 13.69 2.71 -0.90
N CYS A 51 14.48 3.15 0.08
CA CYS A 51 14.92 4.54 0.20
C CYS A 51 16.08 4.82 -0.76
N VAL A 52 15.89 5.80 -1.66
CA VAL A 52 16.88 6.24 -2.63
C VAL A 52 16.90 7.77 -2.71
N PRO A 53 17.97 8.43 -2.23
CA PRO A 53 18.04 9.90 -2.24
C PRO A 53 18.09 10.47 -3.66
N ALA A 54 18.54 9.70 -4.65
CA ALA A 54 18.54 10.09 -6.06
C ALA A 54 18.05 8.94 -6.96
N LEU A 55 16.93 9.16 -7.66
CA LEU A 55 16.26 8.15 -8.47
C LEU A 55 17.12 7.67 -9.66
N VAL A 56 17.91 8.58 -10.26
CA VAL A 56 18.75 8.31 -11.44
C VAL A 56 19.69 7.12 -11.23
N LYS A 57 20.27 7.00 -10.04
CA LYS A 57 21.21 5.91 -9.70
C LYS A 57 20.50 4.58 -9.44
N ALA A 58 19.21 4.62 -9.14
CA ALA A 58 18.42 3.48 -8.72
C ALA A 58 17.53 2.91 -9.84
N ALA A 59 17.32 3.61 -10.94
CA ALA A 59 16.39 3.21 -12.01
C ALA A 59 16.60 1.76 -12.51
N ASN A 60 17.85 1.34 -12.71
CA ASN A 60 18.17 -0.03 -13.11
C ASN A 60 17.94 -1.04 -11.98
N LEU A 61 18.27 -0.67 -10.73
CA LEU A 61 18.04 -1.52 -9.57
C LEU A 61 16.55 -1.73 -9.31
N LEU A 62 15.72 -0.71 -9.52
CA LEU A 62 14.25 -0.79 -9.38
C LEU A 62 13.64 -1.79 -10.36
N LYS A 63 14.07 -1.79 -11.63
CA LYS A 63 13.62 -2.77 -12.63
C LYS A 63 13.95 -4.20 -12.21
N VAL A 64 15.14 -4.42 -11.63
CA VAL A 64 15.53 -5.74 -11.12
C VAL A 64 14.76 -6.08 -9.84
N ALA A 65 14.54 -5.10 -8.96
CA ALA A 65 13.81 -5.28 -7.71
C ALA A 65 12.39 -5.76 -7.95
N ILE A 66 11.68 -5.16 -8.91
CA ILE A 66 10.32 -5.58 -9.29
C ILE A 66 10.31 -7.00 -9.86
N LYS A 67 11.31 -7.36 -10.69
CA LYS A 67 11.44 -8.73 -11.21
C LYS A 67 11.70 -9.76 -10.12
N LYS A 68 12.41 -9.37 -9.06
CA LYS A 68 12.70 -10.21 -7.89
C LYS A 68 11.63 -10.13 -6.81
N LEU A 69 10.67 -9.23 -6.94
CA LEU A 69 9.63 -9.02 -5.95
C LEU A 69 8.62 -10.18 -6.02
N PRO A 70 8.22 -10.76 -4.88
CA PRO A 70 7.10 -11.69 -4.86
C PRO A 70 5.83 -10.99 -5.37
N LYS A 71 5.00 -11.68 -6.16
CA LYS A 71 3.77 -11.11 -6.76
C LYS A 71 2.78 -10.55 -5.73
N ALA A 72 2.81 -11.06 -4.50
CA ALA A 72 1.97 -10.62 -3.39
C ALA A 72 2.47 -9.32 -2.73
N HIS A 73 3.71 -8.92 -3.00
CA HIS A 73 4.34 -7.77 -2.38
C HIS A 73 4.24 -6.56 -3.31
N ARG A 74 4.25 -5.35 -2.73
CA ARG A 74 4.32 -4.09 -3.49
C ARG A 74 5.63 -3.37 -3.21
N LEU A 75 6.27 -2.85 -4.25
CA LEU A 75 7.49 -2.06 -4.11
C LEU A 75 7.15 -0.57 -3.92
N VAL A 76 7.65 0.00 -2.83
CA VAL A 76 7.54 1.42 -2.50
C VAL A 76 8.93 2.03 -2.53
N VAL A 77 9.10 3.08 -3.32
CA VAL A 77 10.36 3.78 -3.51
C VAL A 77 10.24 5.15 -2.86
N VAL A 78 11.08 5.41 -1.86
CA VAL A 78 11.09 6.69 -1.15
C VAL A 78 12.26 7.51 -1.65
N THR A 79 11.98 8.69 -2.19
CA THR A 79 13.00 9.62 -2.66
C THR A 79 12.91 10.99 -1.98
N HIS A 80 13.90 11.85 -2.16
CA HIS A 80 13.84 13.21 -1.65
C HIS A 80 12.82 14.03 -2.45
N GLU A 81 12.99 14.01 -3.77
CA GLU A 81 12.17 14.71 -4.75
C GLU A 81 11.96 13.84 -5.98
N HIS A 82 10.83 14.03 -6.65
CA HIS A 82 10.51 13.42 -7.93
C HIS A 82 9.75 14.43 -8.79
N SER A 83 9.86 14.30 -10.10
CA SER A 83 9.03 15.03 -11.06
C SER A 83 7.81 14.20 -11.46
N ASP A 84 6.80 14.82 -12.07
CA ASP A 84 5.62 14.11 -12.60
C ASP A 84 6.00 13.03 -13.61
N LYS A 85 7.04 13.27 -14.41
CA LYS A 85 7.62 12.27 -15.32
C LYS A 85 8.09 11.01 -14.59
N ASP A 86 8.66 11.16 -13.40
CA ASP A 86 9.13 10.01 -12.61
C ASP A 86 7.94 9.22 -12.04
N LEU A 87 6.84 9.88 -11.69
CA LEU A 87 5.59 9.24 -11.28
C LEU A 87 4.98 8.43 -12.43
N GLU A 88 4.96 8.98 -13.64
CA GLU A 88 4.50 8.26 -14.83
C GLU A 88 5.36 7.01 -15.11
N VAL A 89 6.68 7.15 -14.99
CA VAL A 89 7.61 6.03 -15.14
C VAL A 89 7.38 4.99 -14.04
N ALA A 90 7.16 5.42 -12.80
CA ALA A 90 6.85 4.54 -11.69
C ALA A 90 5.56 3.74 -11.92
N ALA A 91 4.50 4.42 -12.38
CA ALA A 91 3.23 3.80 -12.72
C ALA A 91 3.37 2.78 -13.86
N LYS A 92 4.17 3.09 -14.90
CA LYS A 92 4.44 2.18 -16.02
C LYS A 92 5.23 0.93 -15.61
N ILE A 93 6.19 1.08 -14.69
CA ILE A 93 7.04 -0.03 -14.24
C ILE A 93 6.34 -0.82 -13.10
N GLY A 94 5.35 -0.24 -12.43
CA GLY A 94 4.54 -0.91 -11.41
C GLY A 94 5.11 -0.78 -9.99
N TYR A 95 5.79 0.32 -9.68
CA TYR A 95 6.19 0.67 -8.32
C TYR A 95 5.56 1.99 -7.88
N THR A 96 5.42 2.18 -6.56
CA THR A 96 4.93 3.43 -6.00
C THR A 96 6.12 4.32 -5.65
N LEU A 97 6.16 5.53 -6.21
CA LEU A 97 7.16 6.54 -5.88
C LEU A 97 6.56 7.55 -4.91
N ILE A 98 7.24 7.81 -3.80
CA ILE A 98 6.81 8.78 -2.79
C ILE A 98 7.98 9.63 -2.32
N THR A 99 7.72 10.89 -1.94
CA THR A 99 8.70 11.70 -1.23
C THR A 99 8.64 11.47 0.27
N LEU A 100 9.73 11.81 0.97
CA LEU A 100 9.74 11.87 2.43
C LEU A 100 8.65 12.81 2.98
N GLN A 101 8.38 13.91 2.27
CA GLN A 101 7.34 14.87 2.62
C GLN A 101 5.95 14.21 2.53
N CYS A 102 5.62 13.55 1.41
CA CYS A 102 4.36 12.82 1.25
C CYS A 102 4.16 11.78 2.36
N LEU A 103 5.22 11.07 2.77
CA LEU A 103 5.11 10.07 3.83
C LEU A 103 4.79 10.71 5.19
N LYS A 104 5.36 11.88 5.50
CA LYS A 104 5.05 12.62 6.73
C LYS A 104 3.62 13.16 6.71
N ASP A 105 3.23 13.83 5.63
CA ASP A 105 1.87 14.35 5.44
C ASP A 105 0.82 13.24 5.53
N TYR A 106 1.08 12.08 4.92
CA TYR A 106 0.21 10.92 5.02
C TYR A 106 0.19 10.33 6.43
N GLY A 107 1.34 10.31 7.10
CA GLY A 107 1.50 10.01 8.52
C GLY A 107 0.54 10.81 9.39
N THR A 108 0.61 12.13 9.27
CA THR A 108 -0.22 13.07 10.04
C THR A 108 -1.70 12.89 9.72
N LYS A 109 -2.07 12.89 8.43
CA LYS A 109 -3.48 12.75 8.01
C LYS A 109 -4.13 11.47 8.51
N MET A 110 -3.38 10.37 8.54
CA MET A 110 -3.91 9.11 9.03
C MET A 110 -3.93 9.03 10.56
N LEU A 111 -3.01 9.71 11.25
CA LEU A 111 -3.11 9.89 12.69
C LEU A 111 -4.40 10.64 13.03
N GLU A 112 -4.67 11.74 12.30
CA GLU A 112 -5.90 12.52 12.43
C GLU A 112 -7.15 11.68 12.12
N ILE A 113 -7.13 10.86 11.06
CA ILE A 113 -8.24 9.93 10.77
C ILE A 113 -8.42 8.94 11.91
N ARG A 114 -7.33 8.39 12.46
CA ARG A 114 -7.40 7.40 13.53
C ARG A 114 -7.86 8.00 14.86
N GLU A 115 -7.45 9.23 15.17
CA GLU A 115 -7.98 10.00 16.31
C GLU A 115 -9.45 10.36 16.09
N LYS A 116 -9.83 10.71 14.86
CA LYS A 116 -11.23 10.98 14.49
C LYS A 116 -12.09 9.72 14.50
N GLU A 117 -11.56 8.56 14.14
CA GLU A 117 -12.24 7.27 14.27
C GLU A 117 -12.29 6.82 15.74
N ALA A 118 -11.24 7.03 16.52
CA ALA A 118 -11.24 6.75 17.96
C ALA A 118 -12.23 7.66 18.72
N ALA A 119 -12.37 8.93 18.30
CA ALA A 119 -13.33 9.89 18.84
C ALA A 119 -14.75 9.71 18.23
N GLY A 120 -14.85 9.17 17.02
CA GLY A 120 -16.10 9.00 16.26
C GLY A 120 -16.76 7.64 16.43
N ASN A 121 -16.06 6.63 16.96
CA ASN A 121 -16.62 5.29 17.22
C ASN A 121 -17.46 5.21 18.50
N ALA A 122 -18.01 6.33 18.97
CA ALA A 122 -19.08 6.38 19.96
C ALA A 122 -20.48 6.51 19.33
N GLY A 123 -20.66 6.35 18.01
CA GLY A 123 -21.91 6.77 17.38
C GLY A 123 -22.38 6.13 16.07
N VAL A 124 -21.93 4.93 15.67
CA VAL A 124 -22.66 4.18 14.62
C VAL A 124 -22.73 2.69 14.95
N ALA A 125 -23.60 2.38 15.92
CA ALA A 125 -24.34 1.13 15.89
C ALA A 125 -25.68 1.39 15.19
N THR A 126 -26.19 0.38 14.48
CA THR A 126 -27.53 0.28 13.85
C THR A 126 -27.75 1.20 12.63
N THR A 127 -28.34 0.78 11.51
CA THR A 127 -29.45 -0.17 11.31
C THR A 127 -29.38 -0.89 9.95
N GLU A 128 -29.95 -2.09 9.95
CA GLU A 128 -30.51 -2.79 8.79
C GLU A 128 -31.23 -1.86 7.79
N ALA A 129 -31.08 -2.16 6.50
CA ALA A 129 -32.05 -1.82 5.47
C ALA A 129 -32.00 -2.89 4.38
N ALA A 130 -32.86 -3.88 4.54
CA ALA A 130 -33.41 -4.63 3.42
C ALA A 130 -34.09 -3.64 2.46
N VAL A 131 -33.86 -3.76 1.15
CA VAL A 131 -34.71 -3.14 0.14
C VAL A 131 -35.10 -4.23 -0.86
N ASP A 132 -36.28 -4.75 -0.58
CA ASP A 132 -37.23 -5.38 -1.48
C ASP A 132 -37.83 -4.31 -2.41
N ASP A 133 -37.74 -4.52 -3.73
CA ASP A 133 -38.62 -4.01 -4.83
C ASP A 133 -37.96 -4.47 -6.16
N GLY A 134 -38.56 -5.09 -7.17
CA GLY A 134 -39.94 -5.38 -7.50
C GLY A 134 -40.02 -5.61 -9.03
N MET A 135 -40.73 -6.66 -9.42
CA MET A 135 -41.55 -6.78 -10.65
C MET A 135 -40.92 -6.75 -12.06
N GLY A 136 -41.06 -7.88 -12.79
CA GLY A 136 -40.92 -7.96 -14.24
C GLY A 136 -41.38 -9.31 -14.80
N ALA A 137 -42.67 -9.41 -15.11
CA ALA A 137 -43.38 -10.63 -15.49
C ALA A 137 -43.25 -11.05 -16.97
N ALA A 138 -43.55 -12.33 -17.21
CA ALA A 138 -44.34 -12.90 -18.32
C ALA A 138 -43.62 -13.70 -19.44
N LYS A 139 -43.86 -15.03 -19.43
CA LYS A 139 -44.56 -15.90 -20.43
C LYS A 139 -44.06 -17.36 -20.27
N SER A 140 -44.92 -18.31 -19.86
CA SER A 140 -45.68 -19.26 -20.73
C SER A 140 -44.75 -20.04 -21.68
N GLU A 141 -44.71 -21.36 -21.83
CA GLU A 141 -45.68 -22.45 -21.63
C GLU A 141 -44.94 -23.81 -21.90
N ASP A 142 -45.51 -24.93 -21.45
CA ASP A 142 -45.28 -26.33 -21.89
C ASP A 142 -43.87 -26.95 -21.74
N THR A 143 -43.65 -28.09 -21.07
CA THR A 143 -44.09 -29.42 -21.55
C THR A 143 -43.88 -30.50 -20.45
N ARG A 144 -44.98 -31.13 -20.01
CA ARG A 144 -45.19 -32.60 -19.86
C ARG A 144 -44.32 -33.45 -18.90
N THR A 145 -44.93 -33.74 -17.75
CA THR A 145 -45.24 -35.07 -17.18
C THR A 145 -44.33 -36.28 -17.48
N LYS A 146 -43.79 -36.89 -16.41
CA LYS A 146 -44.02 -38.29 -15.92
C LYS A 146 -42.88 -38.67 -14.95
N LEU A 147 -43.10 -38.65 -13.62
CA LEU A 147 -43.35 -39.85 -12.80
C LEU A 147 -43.34 -41.16 -13.60
N PHE A 148 -42.32 -41.99 -13.38
CA PHE A 148 -42.35 -43.16 -12.51
C PHE A 148 -40.92 -43.52 -12.10
#